data_AF-I3TYQ2-F1
#
_entry.id   AF-I3TYQ2-F1
#
_cell.length_a   1.000
_cell.length_b   1.000
_cell.length_c   1.000
_cell.angle_alpha   90.00
_cell.angle_beta   90.00
_cell.angle_gamma   90.00
#
_symmetry.space_group_name_H-M   'P 1'
#
loop_
_entity.id
_entity.type
_entity.pdbx_description
1 polymer ?
#
loop_
_entity_poly.entity_id
_entity_poly.type
_entity_poly.pdbx_seq_one_letter_code
_entity_poly.pdbx_strand_id
1 'polypeptide(L)'
;MCRILGLSRQSYYYQSKPKKDESELEEVVAEEFIRSRKAYGSRKIKKALSKRGIQISRRKISRIMKNRGLKSSYTVAYFKVHHSTCNEAKTTNVLNS
;
A
#
# COMPACT_ATOMS: atom_id res chain seq x y z
N MET A 1 26.30 29.02 24.75
CA MET A 1 26.01 27.57 24.81
C MET A 1 26.26 26.86 23.48
N CYS A 2 25.35 26.90 22.49
CA CYS A 2 25.47 26.06 21.26
C CYS A 2 26.75 26.30 20.42
N ARG A 3 27.19 27.57 20.27
CA ARG A 3 28.42 27.92 19.51
C ARG A 3 29.70 27.41 20.18
N ILE A 4 29.71 27.32 21.50
CA ILE A 4 30.82 26.81 22.30
C ILE A 4 30.89 25.28 22.20
N LEU A 5 29.72 24.63 22.17
CA LEU A 5 29.58 23.17 22.09
C LEU A 5 29.64 22.61 20.65
N GLY A 6 29.80 23.44 19.62
CA GLY A 6 29.82 23.01 18.22
C GLY A 6 28.48 22.45 17.70
N LEU A 7 27.38 22.69 18.41
CA LEU A 7 26.05 22.16 18.06
C LEU A 7 25.23 23.17 17.26
N SER A 8 24.42 22.68 16.33
CA SER A 8 23.40 23.53 15.69
C SER A 8 22.34 23.96 16.72
N ARG A 9 21.88 25.21 16.64
CA ARG A 9 20.82 25.72 17.53
C ARG A 9 19.54 24.89 17.40
N GLN A 10 19.23 24.38 16.21
CA GLN A 10 18.07 23.51 15.99
C GLN A 10 18.15 22.22 16.80
N SER A 11 19.32 21.55 16.81
CA SER A 11 19.52 20.33 17.59
C SER A 11 19.38 20.60 19.09
N TYR A 12 19.91 21.73 19.57
CA TYR A 12 19.84 22.11 20.98
C TYR A 12 18.41 22.32 21.50
N TYR A 13 17.51 22.87 20.68
CA TYR A 13 16.11 23.09 21.06
C TYR A 13 15.18 21.95 20.64
N TYR A 14 15.67 20.98 19.86
CA TYR A 14 14.85 19.86 19.43
C TYR A 14 14.59 18.91 20.59
N GLN A 15 13.32 18.75 20.96
CA GLN A 15 12.86 17.69 21.84
C GLN A 15 12.07 16.68 21.02
N SER A 16 12.58 15.45 20.97
CA SER A 16 11.87 14.35 20.32
C SER A 16 10.57 14.07 21.05
N LYS A 17 9.44 14.12 20.34
CA LYS A 17 8.16 13.70 20.89
C LYS A 17 8.09 12.18 20.90
N PRO A 18 7.61 11.54 21.98
CA PRO A 18 7.41 10.10 21.98
C PRO A 18 6.40 9.72 20.88
N LYS A 19 6.70 8.65 20.14
CA LYS A 19 5.74 8.08 19.20
C LYS A 19 4.62 7.45 20.01
N LYS A 20 3.37 7.73 19.65
CA LYS A 20 2.23 7.01 20.22
C LYS A 20 2.29 5.56 19.72
N ASP A 21 1.97 4.63 20.60
CA ASP A 21 1.76 3.25 20.20
C ASP A 21 0.52 3.17 19.30
N GLU A 22 0.73 2.81 18.04
CA GLU A 22 -0.34 2.67 17.05
C GLU A 22 -0.72 1.19 16.81
N SER A 23 -0.22 0.27 17.66
CA SER A 23 -0.41 -1.19 17.54
C SER A 23 -1.87 -1.60 17.41
N GLU A 24 -2.74 -1.02 18.24
CA GLU A 24 -4.19 -1.26 18.21
C GLU A 24 -4.79 -0.94 16.84
N LEU A 25 -4.46 0.22 16.26
CA LEU A 25 -4.99 0.64 14.96
C LEU A 25 -4.52 -0.30 13.84
N GLU A 26 -3.29 -0.80 13.95
CA GLU A 26 -2.76 -1.73 12.98
C GLU A 26 -3.46 -3.10 13.05
N GLU A 27 -3.80 -3.56 14.25
CA GLU A 27 -4.58 -4.78 14.47
C GLU A 27 -5.98 -4.65 13.88
N VAL A 28 -6.71 -3.56 14.15
CA VAL A 28 -8.04 -3.35 13.58
C VAL A 28 -8.00 -3.35 12.04
N VAL A 29 -6.98 -2.75 11.44
CA VAL A 29 -6.80 -2.77 9.97
C VAL A 29 -6.54 -4.20 9.46
N ALA A 30 -5.74 -4.99 10.16
CA ALA A 30 -5.45 -6.37 9.79
C ALA A 30 -6.69 -7.27 9.93
N GLU A 31 -7.46 -7.11 11.01
CA GLU A 31 -8.73 -7.81 11.22
C GLU A 31 -9.73 -7.52 10.11
N GLU A 32 -9.93 -6.24 9.77
CA GLU A 32 -10.84 -5.85 8.68
C GLU A 32 -10.38 -6.42 7.34
N PHE A 33 -9.06 -6.47 7.12
CA PHE A 33 -8.51 -7.06 5.91
C PHE A 33 -8.81 -8.58 5.84
N ILE A 34 -8.66 -9.31 6.94
CA ILE A 34 -8.98 -10.74 7.04
C ILE A 34 -10.48 -10.97 6.89
N ARG A 35 -11.31 -10.18 7.58
CA ARG A 35 -12.78 -10.21 7.49
C ARG A 35 -13.27 -10.01 6.05
N SER A 36 -12.58 -9.17 5.28
CA SER A 36 -12.86 -8.96 3.86
C SER A 36 -12.39 -10.11 2.95
N ARG A 37 -11.89 -11.22 3.48
CA ARG A 37 -11.24 -12.31 2.73
C ARG A 37 -10.08 -11.81 1.86
N LYS A 38 -9.27 -10.87 2.40
CA LYS A 38 -8.14 -10.24 1.71
C LYS A 38 -8.53 -9.46 0.43
N ALA A 39 -9.82 -9.19 0.23
CA ALA A 39 -10.31 -8.49 -0.95
C ALA A 39 -10.07 -6.97 -0.88
N TYR A 40 -10.16 -6.37 0.30
CA TYR A 40 -10.23 -4.93 0.42
C TYR A 40 -8.85 -4.27 0.35
N GLY A 41 -8.75 -3.24 -0.48
CA GLY A 41 -7.63 -2.28 -0.45
C GLY A 41 -7.93 -1.09 0.48
N SER A 42 -6.97 -0.17 0.61
CA SER A 42 -7.04 0.95 1.56
C SER A 42 -8.28 1.84 1.45
N ARG A 43 -8.86 1.99 0.25
CA ARG A 43 -10.12 2.72 0.05
C ARG A 43 -11.33 2.01 0.68
N LYS A 44 -11.44 0.69 0.49
CA LYS A 44 -12.56 -0.11 1.02
C LYS A 44 -12.42 -0.31 2.53
N ILE A 45 -11.20 -0.55 3.02
CA ILE A 45 -10.92 -0.62 4.46
C ILE A 45 -11.30 0.68 5.16
N LYS A 46 -10.96 1.86 4.60
CA LYS A 46 -11.39 3.15 5.18
C LYS A 46 -12.91 3.22 5.34
N LYS A 47 -13.68 2.80 4.32
CA LYS A 47 -15.14 2.78 4.39
C LYS A 47 -15.65 1.80 5.45
N ALA A 48 -15.06 0.61 5.55
CA ALA A 48 -15.43 -0.39 6.55
C ALA A 48 -15.15 0.10 7.98
N LEU A 49 -13.98 0.70 8.22
CA LEU A 49 -13.61 1.30 9.51
C LEU A 49 -14.53 2.47 9.88
N SER A 50 -14.86 3.32 8.90
CA SER A 50 -15.80 4.42 9.12
C SER A 50 -17.20 3.94 9.53
N LYS A 51 -17.65 2.77 9.03
CA LYS A 51 -18.92 2.16 9.47
C LYS A 51 -18.85 1.65 10.92
N ARG A 52 -17.66 1.29 11.39
CA ARG A 52 -17.39 0.91 12.79
C ARG A 52 -17.12 2.12 13.71
N GLY A 53 -17.26 3.35 13.20
CA GLY A 53 -16.99 4.58 13.95
C GLY A 53 -15.51 4.98 14.02
N ILE A 54 -14.61 4.24 13.37
CA ILE A 54 -13.16 4.49 13.45
C ILE A 54 -12.72 5.36 12.26
N GLN A 55 -12.31 6.59 12.55
CA GLN A 55 -11.84 7.55 11.54
C GLN A 55 -10.32 7.46 11.36
N ILE A 56 -9.88 6.83 10.27
CA ILE A 56 -8.46 6.76 9.90
C ILE A 56 -8.25 7.31 8.49
N SER A 57 -7.15 8.04 8.28
CA SER A 57 -6.79 8.54 6.96
C SER A 57 -6.41 7.39 6.03
N ARG A 58 -6.75 7.53 4.73
CA ARG A 58 -6.36 6.56 3.71
C ARG A 58 -4.84 6.37 3.66
N ARG A 59 -4.06 7.44 3.81
CA ARG A 59 -2.59 7.40 3.81
C ARG A 59 -2.05 6.54 4.96
N LYS A 60 -2.61 6.68 6.16
CA LYS A 60 -2.23 5.87 7.32
C LYS A 60 -2.56 4.40 7.09
N ILE A 61 -3.77 4.08 6.62
CA ILE A 61 -4.14 2.69 6.26
C ILE A 61 -3.18 2.12 5.21
N SER A 62 -2.86 2.86 4.15
CA SER A 62 -1.90 2.40 3.13
C SER A 62 -0.50 2.12 3.71
N ARG A 63 -0.03 2.93 4.68
CA ARG A 63 1.26 2.71 5.35
C ARG A 63 1.21 1.44 6.20
N ILE A 64 0.15 1.25 6.99
CA ILE A 64 -0.06 0.05 7.80
C ILE A 64 -0.09 -1.20 6.92
N MET A 65 -0.87 -1.17 5.82
CA MET A 65 -0.92 -2.27 4.86
C MET A 65 0.46 -2.57 4.27
N LYS A 66 1.25 -1.55 3.92
CA LYS A 66 2.61 -1.73 3.40
C LYS A 66 3.55 -2.34 4.45
N ASN A 67 3.54 -1.81 5.66
CA ASN A 67 4.38 -2.26 6.77
C ASN A 67 4.09 -3.73 7.14
N ARG A 68 2.82 -4.13 7.11
CA ARG A 68 2.37 -5.51 7.41
C ARG A 68 2.29 -6.43 6.17
N GLY A 69 2.69 -5.96 4.98
CA GLY A 69 2.65 -6.77 3.76
C GLY A 69 1.24 -7.16 3.28
N LEU A 70 0.19 -6.46 3.71
CA LEU A 70 -1.19 -6.74 3.34
C LEU A 70 -1.46 -6.30 1.89
N LYS A 71 -1.61 -7.27 0.98
CA LYS A 71 -1.91 -7.03 -0.45
C LYS A 71 -3.28 -7.58 -0.80
N SER A 72 -4.12 -6.74 -1.41
CA SER A 72 -5.46 -7.13 -1.86
C SER A 72 -5.37 -8.18 -2.96
N SER A 73 -6.23 -9.20 -2.91
CA SER A 73 -6.31 -10.24 -3.94
C SER A 73 -6.52 -9.68 -5.35
N TYR A 74 -7.30 -8.60 -5.49
CA TYR A 74 -7.56 -7.93 -6.78
C TYR A 74 -6.34 -7.24 -7.39
N THR A 75 -5.28 -7.00 -6.61
CA THR A 75 -4.05 -6.39 -7.13
C THR A 75 -3.07 -7.41 -7.70
N VAL A 76 -3.35 -8.71 -7.53
CA VAL A 76 -2.53 -9.77 -8.11
C VAL A 76 -2.95 -9.93 -9.58
N ALA A 77 -2.09 -9.50 -10.50
CA ALA A 77 -2.29 -9.78 -11.91
C ALA A 77 -1.95 -11.25 -12.20
N TYR A 78 -2.91 -12.02 -12.71
CA TYR A 78 -2.73 -13.43 -13.07
C TYR A 78 -2.27 -13.65 -14.51
N PHE A 79 -2.08 -12.57 -15.28
CA PHE A 79 -1.70 -12.68 -16.69
C PHE A 79 -0.21 -13.02 -16.83
N LYS A 80 0.07 -14.19 -17.37
CA LYS A 80 1.41 -14.56 -17.86
C LYS A 80 1.53 -14.01 -19.27
N VAL A 81 2.38 -13.01 -19.46
CA VAL A 81 2.67 -12.49 -20.80
C VAL A 81 3.35 -13.60 -21.60
N HIS A 82 2.64 -14.17 -22.56
CA HIS A 82 3.22 -15.05 -23.56
C HIS A 82 3.78 -14.16 -24.67
N HIS A 83 5.11 -14.04 -24.73
CA HIS A 83 5.76 -13.33 -25.82
C HIS A 83 5.65 -14.20 -27.09
N SER A 84 4.80 -13.82 -28.04
CA SER A 84 4.85 -14.39 -29.38
C SER A 84 5.99 -13.71 -30.15
N THR A 85 6.85 -14.49 -30.80
CA THR A 85 7.72 -13.93 -31.86
C THR A 85 6.86 -13.40 -33.00
N CYS A 86 7.33 -12.35 -33.69
CA CYS A 86 6.62 -11.68 -34.78
C CYS A 86 6.05 -12.70 -35.79
N ASN A 87 4.81 -12.48 -36.24
CA ASN A 87 4.16 -13.27 -37.29
C ASN A 87 4.77 -12.96 -38.67
N GLU A 88 6.06 -13.23 -38.87
CA GLU A 88 6.69 -13.22 -40.21
C GLU A 88 6.36 -14.49 -41.01
N ALA A 89 5.23 -15.15 -40.71
CA ALA A 89 4.74 -16.24 -41.53
C ALA A 89 4.31 -15.66 -42.89
N LYS A 90 5.04 -16.05 -43.95
CA LYS A 90 4.70 -15.78 -45.36
C LYS A 90 3.40 -16.49 -45.71
N THR A 91 2.27 -15.95 -45.25
CA THR A 91 0.94 -16.45 -45.58
C THR A 91 0.56 -15.89 -46.94
N THR A 92 0.54 -16.75 -47.94
CA THR A 92 0.02 -16.41 -49.27
C THR A 92 -1.49 -16.24 -49.17
N ASN A 93 -2.00 -15.03 -49.37
CA ASN A 93 -3.42 -14.76 -49.56
C ASN A 93 -3.84 -15.30 -50.93
N VAL A 94 -4.25 -16.57 -51.00
CA VAL A 94 -4.81 -17.15 -52.22
C VAL A 94 -6.31 -16.84 -52.23
N LEU A 95 -6.73 -15.98 -53.16
CA LEU A 95 -8.13 -15.70 -53.46
C LEU A 95 -8.53 -16.60 -54.63
N ASN A 96 -9.40 -17.58 -54.40
CA ASN A 96 -9.99 -18.35 -55.49
C ASN A 96 -11.14 -17.54 -56.10
N SER A 97 -10.92 -17.03 -57.31
CA SER A 97 -11.93 -16.43 -58.19
C SER A 97 -12.72 -17.48 -58.95
#